data_AF-K5X6F8-F1
#
_entry.id   AF-K5X6F8-F1
#
_cell.length_a   1.000
_cell.length_b   1.000
_cell.length_c   1.000
_cell.angle_alpha   90.00
_cell.angle_beta   90.00
_cell.angle_gamma   90.00
#
_symmetry.space_group_name_H-M   'P 1'
#
loop_
_entity.id
_entity.type
_entity.pdbx_description
1 polymer ?
#
loop_
_entity_poly.entity_id
_entity_poly.type
_entity_poly.pdbx_seq_one_letter_code
_entity_poly.pdbx_strand_id
1 'polypeptide(L)'
;MVPLDYAVPNGLQAVISLVKVPSKFSPGDKNYRGPILFKPGGPGGSGVGFVAGSGATFQKLIGDEFDIVGFDPRGVSRTTPPVVVFKDQAEDATWRLRELEDPVPNTTADAVPRLWAKAQVFGMLVNQTAQGSAPYVGTALVARDMLNIMRAHGFDKIQYWGFSYGTVLGATFAAMFPDHVGRLIIDGVVDSENYYSGLWSNNLLDTDLALHTVLDACVAAGPLSCALYESTTEKVHDRLTAIFDNLKKQPLPVYSNETRIEYGLVDYKFARLALFGQLYSPYGRATLYPSMLVLNALAQLEKGDGLPLGRLLGIVPVRAPFTCECPGDPRPPVVATPGALAAIVCADADPARAVDTVEDLEEHFVRMREHSEFADQWPLRVLCTGWKVKPVERFAGPFIGNTSFPMLLIGNTADPVTPLAHAQKMSRGFNNSVVLHQDSAGHCTFAATSICTAKVIREYFREGKLPKNGTVCPVESSIFPSDNEIRSVQALEGEDREVMEAWRKIRESFDVPKLGLAF
;
A
#
# COMPACT_ATOMS: atom_id res chain seq x y z
N MET A 1 7.90 3.59 25.23
CA MET A 1 7.92 2.15 25.53
C MET A 1 6.51 1.73 25.86
N VAL A 2 6.15 0.50 25.50
CA VAL A 2 4.82 -0.09 25.76
C VAL A 2 5.03 -1.56 26.16
N PRO A 3 4.12 -2.17 26.94
CA PRO A 3 4.21 -3.59 27.26
C PRO A 3 4.19 -4.46 26.01
N LEU A 4 5.09 -5.43 25.88
CA LEU A 4 5.10 -6.37 24.76
C LEU A 4 3.84 -7.25 24.77
N ASP A 5 3.31 -7.56 25.95
CA ASP A 5 1.99 -8.15 26.14
C ASP A 5 1.17 -7.25 27.09
N TYR A 6 0.01 -6.76 26.63
CA TYR A 6 -0.84 -5.93 27.46
C TYR A 6 -1.56 -6.71 28.58
N ALA A 7 -1.64 -8.04 28.47
CA ALA A 7 -2.09 -8.89 29.58
C ALA A 7 -1.03 -9.01 30.69
N VAL A 8 0.23 -8.70 30.40
CA VAL A 8 1.36 -8.72 31.34
C VAL A 8 2.07 -7.35 31.34
N PRO A 9 1.44 -6.30 31.89
CA PRO A 9 1.90 -4.91 31.73
C PRO A 9 3.30 -4.63 32.30
N ASN A 10 3.72 -5.40 33.32
CA ASN A 10 5.06 -5.31 33.93
C ASN A 10 6.09 -6.28 33.31
N GLY A 11 5.75 -6.90 32.18
CA GLY A 11 6.61 -7.85 31.48
C GLY A 11 7.62 -7.18 30.54
N LEU A 12 8.05 -7.94 29.52
CA LEU A 12 8.90 -7.43 28.44
C LEU A 12 8.25 -6.21 27.77
N GLN A 13 9.08 -5.32 27.25
CA GLN A 13 8.65 -4.06 26.65
C GLN A 13 8.98 -4.04 25.16
N ALA A 14 8.12 -3.41 24.38
CA ALA A 14 8.42 -2.97 23.02
C ALA A 14 8.86 -1.49 23.02
N VAL A 15 9.84 -1.17 22.18
CA VAL A 15 10.32 0.20 21.97
C VAL A 15 9.81 0.66 20.60
N ILE A 16 8.69 1.37 20.62
CA ILE A 16 8.06 1.91 19.40
C ILE A 16 8.87 3.11 18.91
N SER A 17 9.33 3.04 17.66
CA SER A 17 10.03 4.14 16.99
C SER A 17 9.02 5.16 16.49
N LEU A 18 9.32 6.44 16.72
CA LEU A 18 8.49 7.58 16.36
C LEU A 18 9.32 8.61 15.58
N VAL A 19 8.66 9.35 14.70
CA VAL A 19 9.17 10.58 14.10
C VAL A 19 8.09 11.64 14.15
N LYS A 20 8.50 12.90 14.26
CA LYS A 20 7.57 14.02 14.34
C LYS A 20 8.05 15.18 13.49
N VAL A 21 7.17 15.69 12.63
CA VAL A 21 7.28 17.07 12.12
C VAL A 21 6.48 17.95 13.09
N PRO A 22 7.15 18.83 13.85
CA PRO A 22 6.50 19.60 14.89
C PRO A 22 5.56 20.66 14.30
N SER A 23 4.45 20.93 14.99
CA SER A 23 3.64 22.12 14.75
C SER A 23 4.48 23.39 14.85
N LYS A 24 4.10 24.43 14.10
CA LYS A 24 4.68 25.77 14.29
C LYS A 24 4.21 26.44 15.59
N PHE A 25 3.19 25.88 16.24
CA PHE A 25 2.67 26.34 17.52
C PHE A 25 3.11 25.38 18.63
N SER A 26 3.52 25.95 19.77
CA SER A 26 3.98 25.16 20.91
C SER A 26 2.79 24.55 21.67
N PRO A 27 2.96 23.38 22.32
CA PRO A 27 1.96 22.87 23.26
C PRO A 27 1.56 23.93 24.29
N GLY A 28 0.26 24.22 24.40
CA GLY A 28 -0.28 25.28 25.26
C GLY A 28 -0.64 26.58 24.52
N ASP A 29 -0.19 26.77 23.27
CA ASP A 29 -0.72 27.82 22.40
C ASP A 29 -2.18 27.51 22.03
N LYS A 30 -3.03 28.53 21.99
CA LYS A 30 -4.46 28.40 21.60
C LYS A 30 -4.65 27.82 20.19
N ASN A 31 -3.65 27.95 19.33
CA ASN A 31 -3.68 27.46 17.95
C ASN A 31 -3.09 26.05 17.81
N TYR A 32 -2.44 25.49 18.84
CA TYR A 32 -1.92 24.13 18.80
C TYR A 32 -3.07 23.12 18.87
N ARG A 33 -3.17 22.24 17.87
CA ARG A 33 -4.27 21.28 17.73
C ARG A 33 -3.89 19.84 18.04
N GLY A 34 -2.66 19.59 18.47
CA GLY A 34 -2.18 18.26 18.84
C GLY A 34 -1.60 17.45 17.69
N PRO A 35 -1.19 16.21 17.97
CA PRO A 35 -0.61 15.33 16.97
C PRO A 35 -1.66 14.55 16.18
N ILE A 36 -1.36 14.36 14.89
CA ILE A 36 -2.04 13.43 14.00
C ILE A 36 -1.08 12.25 13.76
N LEU A 37 -1.54 11.05 14.09
CA LEU A 37 -0.84 9.80 13.81
C LEU A 37 -1.03 9.42 12.34
N PHE A 38 0.07 9.27 11.62
CA PHE A 38 0.11 8.81 10.24
C PHE A 38 0.60 7.39 10.17
N LYS A 39 -0.08 6.58 9.36
CA LYS A 39 0.35 5.22 9.08
C LYS A 39 0.18 4.88 7.61
N PRO A 40 1.28 4.56 6.90
CA PRO A 40 1.15 3.98 5.58
C PRO A 40 0.52 2.59 5.69
N GLY A 41 0.14 2.06 4.54
CA GLY A 41 -0.26 0.66 4.37
C GLY A 41 0.90 -0.32 4.45
N GLY A 42 0.77 -1.40 3.69
CA GLY A 42 1.53 -2.63 3.90
C GLY A 42 0.51 -3.73 4.21
N PRO A 43 0.57 -4.46 5.35
CA PRO A 43 1.39 -4.22 6.55
C PRO A 43 2.90 -4.28 6.34
N GLY A 44 3.66 -3.84 7.35
CA GLY A 44 5.12 -3.78 7.29
C GLY A 44 5.72 -2.48 6.74
N GLY A 45 4.89 -1.52 6.31
CA GLY A 45 5.32 -0.18 5.93
C GLY A 45 5.79 0.65 7.13
N SER A 46 6.91 1.38 6.98
CA SER A 46 7.47 2.25 8.03
C SER A 46 6.75 3.60 8.10
N GLY A 47 6.01 3.86 9.18
CA GLY A 47 5.44 5.18 9.44
C GLY A 47 6.49 6.24 9.72
N VAL A 48 7.64 5.84 10.28
CA VAL A 48 8.81 6.73 10.44
C VAL A 48 9.37 7.16 9.09
N GLY A 49 9.65 6.22 8.20
CA GLY A 49 10.12 6.52 6.85
C GLY A 49 9.13 7.40 6.08
N PHE A 50 7.85 7.08 6.20
CA PHE A 50 6.76 7.82 5.57
C PHE A 50 6.72 9.31 5.98
N VAL A 51 6.69 9.59 7.28
CA VAL A 51 6.63 10.99 7.77
C VAL A 51 7.98 11.71 7.61
N ALA A 52 9.11 11.00 7.68
CA ALA A 52 10.41 11.59 7.38
C ALA A 52 10.51 12.09 5.92
N GLY A 53 9.91 11.36 4.97
CA GLY A 53 9.90 11.73 3.55
C GLY A 53 8.89 12.83 3.20
N SER A 54 7.66 12.71 3.70
CA SER A 54 6.53 13.53 3.21
C SER A 54 5.81 14.33 4.30
N GLY A 55 6.17 14.18 5.58
CA GLY A 55 5.46 14.78 6.71
C GLY A 55 5.36 16.31 6.67
N ALA A 56 6.41 17.00 6.22
CA ALA A 56 6.36 18.46 6.05
C ALA A 56 5.39 18.90 4.95
N THR A 57 5.21 18.06 3.92
CA THR A 57 4.24 18.32 2.85
C THR A 57 2.81 18.06 3.34
N PHE A 58 2.61 17.00 4.14
CA PHE A 58 1.34 16.75 4.83
C PHE A 58 0.95 17.88 5.79
N GLN A 59 1.90 18.45 6.53
CA GLN A 59 1.64 19.60 7.40
C GLN A 59 1.13 20.81 6.61
N LYS A 60 1.69 21.09 5.43
CA LYS A 60 1.18 22.17 4.56
C LYS A 60 -0.25 21.93 4.10
N LEU A 61 -0.55 20.68 3.71
CA LEU A 61 -1.88 20.27 3.28
C LEU A 61 -2.95 20.47 4.38
N ILE A 62 -2.65 20.06 5.61
CA ILE A 62 -3.63 20.01 6.69
C ILE A 62 -3.64 21.28 7.53
N GLY A 63 -2.46 21.84 7.83
CA GLY A 63 -2.31 23.00 8.69
C GLY A 63 -1.06 22.90 9.57
N ASP A 64 -0.44 24.06 9.82
CA ASP A 64 0.76 24.21 10.66
C ASP A 64 0.47 23.99 12.16
N GLU A 65 -0.81 23.90 12.54
CA GLU A 65 -1.32 23.71 13.90
C GLU A 65 -1.12 22.29 14.47
N PHE A 66 -0.74 21.34 13.62
CA PHE A 66 -0.64 19.93 14.00
C PHE A 66 0.81 19.46 14.04
N ASP A 67 1.09 18.61 15.04
CA ASP A 67 2.24 17.72 15.00
C ASP A 67 1.91 16.58 14.01
N ILE A 68 2.77 16.32 13.03
CA ILE A 68 2.63 15.17 12.12
C ILE A 68 3.52 14.05 12.65
N VAL A 69 2.91 12.98 13.16
CA VAL A 69 3.61 11.91 13.87
C VAL A 69 3.52 10.61 13.09
N GLY A 70 4.66 10.06 12.70
CA GLY A 70 4.76 8.73 12.12
C GLY A 70 5.32 7.74 13.14
N PHE A 71 4.84 6.50 13.11
CA PHE A 71 5.35 5.45 13.98
C PHE A 71 5.56 4.14 13.22
N ASP A 72 6.58 3.39 13.62
CA ASP A 72 6.80 2.04 13.12
C ASP A 72 6.07 1.05 14.04
N PRO A 73 5.10 0.24 13.54
CA PRO A 73 4.43 -0.74 14.38
C PRO A 73 5.39 -1.79 14.96
N ARG A 74 4.90 -2.58 15.92
CA ARG A 74 5.64 -3.70 16.51
C ARG A 74 6.18 -4.62 15.41
N GLY A 75 7.45 -4.99 15.51
CA GLY A 75 8.09 -5.87 14.54
C GLY A 75 8.45 -5.23 13.20
N VAL A 76 8.15 -3.95 13.00
CA VAL A 76 8.38 -3.23 11.73
C VAL A 76 9.58 -2.30 11.88
N SER A 77 10.49 -2.34 10.89
CA SER A 77 11.52 -1.32 10.68
C SER A 77 12.36 -1.07 11.95
N ARG A 78 12.26 0.11 12.58
CA ARG A 78 13.11 0.56 13.70
C ARG A 78 12.56 0.17 15.06
N THR A 79 11.34 -0.36 15.13
CA THR A 79 10.71 -0.78 16.38
C THR A 79 11.26 -2.12 16.85
N THR A 80 11.55 -2.23 18.16
CA THR A 80 12.08 -3.45 18.76
C THR A 80 11.08 -4.13 19.69
N PRO A 81 11.05 -5.48 19.76
CA PRO A 81 11.88 -6.42 18.99
C PRO A 81 11.43 -6.52 17.50
N PRO A 82 12.38 -6.65 16.55
CA PRO A 82 12.06 -6.80 15.13
C PRO A 82 11.53 -8.20 14.79
N VAL A 83 10.77 -8.33 13.70
CA VAL A 83 10.53 -9.64 13.06
C VAL A 83 11.69 -9.94 12.14
N VAL A 84 12.54 -10.87 12.56
CA VAL A 84 13.72 -11.35 11.82
C VAL A 84 13.46 -12.81 11.45
N VAL A 85 13.35 -13.08 10.15
CA VAL A 85 13.09 -14.42 9.62
C VAL A 85 14.38 -15.12 9.22
N PHE A 86 15.25 -14.38 8.52
CA PHE A 86 16.52 -14.85 8.01
C PHE A 86 17.66 -14.43 8.93
N LYS A 87 18.70 -15.26 8.99
CA LYS A 87 19.87 -15.08 9.85
C LYS A 87 20.66 -13.83 9.51
N ASP A 88 20.83 -13.55 8.23
CA ASP A 88 21.61 -12.44 7.71
C ASP A 88 21.08 -11.95 6.36
N GLN A 89 21.66 -10.84 5.87
CA GLN A 89 21.26 -10.23 4.60
C GLN A 89 21.49 -11.14 3.40
N ALA A 90 22.46 -12.06 3.45
CA ALA A 90 22.76 -12.95 2.34
C ALA A 90 21.69 -14.04 2.20
N GLU A 91 21.21 -14.58 3.33
CA GLU A 91 20.08 -15.52 3.34
C GLU A 91 18.79 -14.83 2.86
N ASP A 92 18.49 -13.62 3.35
CA ASP A 92 17.33 -12.83 2.92
C ASP A 92 17.39 -12.49 1.41
N ALA A 93 18.55 -12.06 0.90
CA ALA A 93 18.73 -11.82 -0.53
C ALA A 93 18.58 -13.09 -1.37
N THR A 94 19.10 -14.22 -0.89
CA THR A 94 18.95 -15.52 -1.57
C THR A 94 17.48 -15.95 -1.64
N TRP A 95 16.72 -15.71 -0.58
CA TRP A 95 15.27 -15.97 -0.58
C TRP A 95 14.55 -15.09 -1.60
N ARG A 96 14.82 -13.78 -1.63
CA ARG A 96 14.21 -12.84 -2.59
C ARG A 96 14.56 -13.17 -4.04
N LEU A 97 15.80 -13.56 -4.34
CA LEU A 97 16.19 -13.98 -5.69
C LEU A 97 15.36 -15.17 -6.17
N ARG A 98 15.07 -16.13 -5.30
CA ARG A 98 14.17 -17.24 -5.60
C ARG A 98 12.72 -16.80 -5.76
N GLU A 99 12.26 -15.78 -5.02
CA GLU A 99 10.93 -15.18 -5.22
C GLU A 99 10.77 -14.53 -6.60
N LEU A 100 11.83 -13.93 -7.14
CA LEU A 100 11.80 -13.37 -8.49
C LEU A 100 11.57 -14.47 -9.56
N GLU A 101 12.08 -15.68 -9.33
CA GLU A 101 11.92 -16.83 -10.24
C GLU A 101 10.61 -17.61 -10.04
N ASP A 102 9.86 -17.37 -8.96
CA ASP A 102 8.62 -18.10 -8.71
C ASP A 102 7.56 -17.76 -9.77
N PRO A 103 6.85 -18.77 -10.32
CA PRO A 103 5.73 -18.54 -11.22
C PRO A 103 4.56 -17.86 -10.48
N VAL A 104 3.76 -17.09 -11.21
CA VAL A 104 2.47 -16.58 -10.72
C VAL A 104 1.35 -17.59 -11.04
N PRO A 105 0.24 -17.62 -10.28
CA PRO A 105 -0.91 -18.45 -10.61
C PRO A 105 -1.30 -18.32 -12.09
N ASN A 106 -1.81 -19.40 -12.68
CA ASN A 106 -2.23 -19.45 -14.09
C ASN A 106 -1.09 -19.39 -15.15
N THR A 107 0.17 -19.62 -14.77
CA THR A 107 1.30 -19.72 -15.71
C THR A 107 1.81 -21.14 -15.92
N THR A 108 1.96 -21.92 -14.86
CA THR A 108 2.38 -23.33 -14.91
C THR A 108 1.48 -24.20 -14.02
N ALA A 109 1.45 -25.50 -14.28
CA ALA A 109 0.68 -26.46 -13.49
C ALA A 109 1.16 -26.57 -12.03
N ASP A 110 2.42 -26.22 -11.76
CA ASP A 110 3.01 -26.26 -10.42
C ASP A 110 3.04 -24.88 -9.72
N ALA A 111 2.43 -23.84 -10.31
CA ALA A 111 2.51 -22.48 -9.77
C ALA A 111 1.94 -22.35 -8.34
N VAL A 112 0.67 -22.75 -8.16
CA VAL A 112 0.03 -22.74 -6.82
C VAL A 112 0.69 -23.73 -5.86
N PRO A 113 0.97 -24.99 -6.25
CA PRO A 113 1.74 -25.92 -5.42
C PRO A 113 3.08 -25.37 -4.91
N ARG A 114 3.85 -24.67 -5.75
CA ARG A 114 5.12 -24.04 -5.36
C ARG A 114 4.94 -22.92 -4.34
N LEU A 115 4.00 -22.01 -4.60
CA LEU A 115 3.70 -20.90 -3.69
C LEU A 115 3.26 -21.45 -2.32
N TRP A 116 2.41 -22.48 -2.31
CA TRP A 116 1.99 -23.16 -1.08
C TRP A 116 3.19 -23.78 -0.34
N ALA A 117 4.02 -24.59 -1.03
CA ALA A 117 5.15 -25.25 -0.39
C ALA A 117 6.17 -24.24 0.17
N LYS A 118 6.38 -23.12 -0.52
CA LYS A 118 7.23 -22.03 -0.07
C LYS A 118 6.67 -21.34 1.17
N ALA A 119 5.36 -21.08 1.21
CA ALA A 119 4.70 -20.54 2.39
C ALA A 119 4.82 -21.48 3.61
N GLN A 120 4.73 -22.81 3.41
CA GLN A 120 5.01 -23.77 4.48
C GLN A 120 6.42 -23.62 5.06
N VAL A 121 7.44 -23.53 4.20
CA VAL A 121 8.84 -23.32 4.63
C VAL A 121 8.97 -22.00 5.37
N PHE A 122 8.36 -20.93 4.85
CA PHE A 122 8.40 -19.62 5.48
C PHE A 122 7.77 -19.64 6.89
N GLY A 123 6.61 -20.29 7.05
CA GLY A 123 5.97 -20.48 8.34
C GLY A 123 6.83 -21.26 9.34
N MET A 124 7.58 -22.27 8.86
CA MET A 124 8.56 -23.00 9.69
C MET A 124 9.72 -22.12 10.13
N LEU A 125 10.27 -21.29 9.21
CA LEU A 125 11.35 -20.36 9.52
C LEU A 125 10.93 -19.36 10.58
N VAL A 126 9.79 -18.67 10.40
CA VAL A 126 9.28 -17.71 11.39
C VAL A 126 9.06 -18.39 12.75
N ASN A 127 8.47 -19.59 12.75
CA ASN A 127 8.27 -20.33 13.99
C ASN A 127 9.59 -20.74 14.66
N GLN A 128 10.72 -20.75 13.97
CA GLN A 128 12.02 -21.03 14.57
C GLN A 128 12.76 -19.75 14.98
N THR A 129 12.71 -18.69 14.17
CA THR A 129 13.59 -17.52 14.31
C THR A 129 12.90 -16.31 14.94
N ALA A 130 11.57 -16.21 14.87
CA ALA A 130 10.81 -15.02 15.25
C ALA A 130 9.82 -15.24 16.41
N GLN A 131 9.89 -16.33 17.18
CA GLN A 131 8.96 -16.59 18.30
C GLN A 131 8.97 -15.49 19.38
N GLY A 132 10.06 -14.76 19.54
CA GLY A 132 10.17 -13.66 20.50
C GLY A 132 9.46 -12.36 20.09
N SER A 133 9.05 -12.23 18.82
CA SER A 133 8.42 -11.01 18.30
C SER A 133 7.11 -11.27 17.53
N ALA A 134 7.06 -12.29 16.67
CA ALA A 134 5.92 -12.59 15.81
C ALA A 134 4.57 -12.79 16.53
N PRO A 135 4.50 -13.36 17.76
CA PRO A 135 3.23 -13.42 18.51
C PRO A 135 2.64 -12.04 18.88
N TYR A 136 3.46 -10.99 18.87
CA TYR A 136 3.16 -9.68 19.46
C TYR A 136 2.94 -8.58 18.42
N VAL A 137 2.81 -8.90 17.13
CA VAL A 137 2.71 -7.89 16.05
C VAL A 137 1.30 -7.62 15.55
N GLY A 138 0.30 -8.34 16.04
CA GLY A 138 -1.10 -8.21 15.59
C GLY A 138 -1.66 -6.80 15.74
N THR A 139 -2.58 -6.43 14.84
CA THR A 139 -3.17 -5.08 14.73
C THR A 139 -3.86 -4.63 16.02
N ALA A 140 -4.45 -5.55 16.79
CA ALA A 140 -5.08 -5.25 18.07
C ALA A 140 -4.10 -4.64 19.10
N LEU A 141 -2.88 -5.17 19.16
CA LEU A 141 -1.82 -4.66 20.05
C LEU A 141 -1.34 -3.30 19.57
N VAL A 142 -1.21 -3.11 18.24
CA VAL A 142 -0.82 -1.83 17.65
C VAL A 142 -1.89 -0.76 17.90
N ALA A 143 -3.18 -1.11 17.92
CA ALA A 143 -4.25 -0.17 18.27
C ALA A 143 -4.13 0.31 19.73
N ARG A 144 -3.71 -0.56 20.67
CA ARG A 144 -3.39 -0.16 22.04
C ARG A 144 -2.17 0.75 22.10
N ASP A 145 -1.15 0.48 21.28
CA ASP A 145 0.03 1.33 21.19
C ASP A 145 -0.32 2.74 20.71
N MET A 146 -1.24 2.88 19.73
CA MET A 146 -1.71 4.19 19.25
C MET A 146 -2.28 5.04 20.39
N LEU A 147 -3.08 4.44 21.28
CA LEU A 147 -3.62 5.14 22.44
C LEU A 147 -2.51 5.57 23.41
N ASN A 148 -1.51 4.71 23.64
CA ASN A 148 -0.38 5.04 24.51
C ASN A 148 0.55 6.10 23.92
N ILE A 149 0.77 6.09 22.60
CA ILE A 149 1.48 7.16 21.89
C ILE A 149 0.72 8.48 22.12
N MET A 150 -0.59 8.49 21.88
CA MET A 150 -1.41 9.69 22.03
C MET A 150 -1.40 10.22 23.48
N ARG A 151 -1.52 9.33 24.48
CA ARG A 151 -1.42 9.70 25.91
C ARG A 151 -0.05 10.24 26.28
N ALA A 152 1.03 9.71 25.70
CA ALA A 152 2.38 10.25 25.91
C ALA A 152 2.53 11.68 25.35
N HIS A 153 1.71 12.06 24.36
CA HIS A 153 1.57 13.43 23.88
C HIS A 153 0.58 14.29 24.68
N GLY A 154 -0.07 13.73 25.70
CA GLY A 154 -1.01 14.44 26.57
C GLY A 154 -2.44 14.54 26.04
N PHE A 155 -2.86 13.67 25.10
CA PHE A 155 -4.26 13.61 24.67
C PHE A 155 -4.87 12.23 24.88
N ASP A 156 -6.16 12.19 25.19
CA ASP A 156 -6.92 10.96 25.41
C ASP A 156 -7.69 10.49 24.17
N LYS A 157 -7.78 11.31 23.13
CA LYS A 157 -8.44 10.95 21.87
C LYS A 157 -7.44 11.03 20.74
N ILE A 158 -7.43 10.02 19.86
CA ILE A 158 -6.53 10.00 18.73
C ILE A 158 -6.99 10.94 17.62
N GLN A 159 -6.02 11.54 16.95
CA GLN A 159 -6.18 12.01 15.58
C GLN A 159 -5.35 11.11 14.68
N TYR A 160 -5.92 10.61 13.59
CA TYR A 160 -5.31 9.58 12.77
C TYR A 160 -5.67 9.71 11.30
N TRP A 161 -4.68 9.47 10.44
CA TRP A 161 -4.87 9.26 9.01
C TRP A 161 -4.11 8.01 8.57
N GLY A 162 -4.87 6.96 8.24
CA GLY A 162 -4.33 5.68 7.79
C GLY A 162 -4.67 5.39 6.33
N PHE A 163 -3.70 4.86 5.60
CA PHE A 163 -3.84 4.51 4.18
C PHE A 163 -3.80 3.00 3.99
N SER A 164 -4.62 2.43 3.09
CA SER A 164 -4.55 1.00 2.74
C SER A 164 -4.68 0.10 3.98
N TYR A 165 -3.74 -0.79 4.31
CA TYR A 165 -3.74 -1.53 5.60
C TYR A 165 -3.80 -0.60 6.85
N GLY A 166 -3.41 0.67 6.74
CA GLY A 166 -3.69 1.68 7.76
C GLY A 166 -5.17 1.86 8.07
N THR A 167 -6.05 1.60 7.11
CA THR A 167 -7.50 1.61 7.31
C THR A 167 -7.97 0.46 8.20
N VAL A 168 -7.38 -0.74 8.08
CA VAL A 168 -7.65 -1.87 8.97
C VAL A 168 -7.30 -1.50 10.41
N LEU A 169 -6.14 -0.87 10.63
CA LEU A 169 -5.72 -0.42 11.96
C LEU A 169 -6.65 0.68 12.50
N GLY A 170 -7.04 1.64 11.66
CA GLY A 170 -7.97 2.71 12.06
C GLY A 170 -9.35 2.16 12.43
N ALA A 171 -9.90 1.24 11.64
CA ALA A 171 -11.18 0.58 11.91
C ALA A 171 -11.11 -0.32 13.16
N THR A 172 -10.00 -1.04 13.35
CA THR A 172 -9.75 -1.84 14.55
C THR A 172 -9.71 -0.96 15.80
N PHE A 173 -8.97 0.16 15.75
CA PHE A 173 -8.94 1.14 16.83
C PHE A 173 -10.33 1.68 17.14
N ALA A 174 -11.08 2.11 16.11
CA ALA A 174 -12.41 2.69 16.27
C ALA A 174 -13.40 1.71 16.92
N ALA A 175 -13.31 0.41 16.59
CA ALA A 175 -14.14 -0.63 17.18
C ALA A 175 -13.72 -0.98 18.62
N MET A 176 -12.41 -1.02 18.91
CA MET A 176 -11.89 -1.33 20.25
C MET A 176 -12.01 -0.17 21.24
N PHE A 177 -11.86 1.07 20.76
CA PHE A 177 -11.75 2.28 21.58
C PHE A 177 -12.63 3.43 21.04
N PRO A 178 -13.95 3.23 20.86
CA PRO A 178 -14.82 4.21 20.24
C PRO A 178 -14.82 5.57 20.96
N ASP A 179 -14.70 5.57 22.28
CA ASP A 179 -14.66 6.78 23.12
C ASP A 179 -13.37 7.61 22.96
N HIS A 180 -12.33 7.00 22.40
CA HIS A 180 -11.01 7.59 22.20
C HIS A 180 -10.77 8.05 20.75
N VAL A 181 -11.83 8.13 19.93
CA VAL A 181 -11.75 8.64 18.55
C VAL A 181 -12.00 10.15 18.51
N GLY A 182 -11.00 10.95 18.10
CA GLY A 182 -11.09 12.41 17.99
C GLY A 182 -11.28 12.90 16.55
N ARG A 183 -10.32 12.62 15.66
CA ARG A 183 -10.41 12.84 14.20
C ARG A 183 -9.80 11.65 13.50
N LEU A 184 -10.57 10.88 12.75
CA LEU A 184 -10.08 9.63 12.19
C LEU A 184 -10.48 9.53 10.71
N ILE A 185 -9.46 9.63 9.86
CA ILE A 185 -9.56 9.37 8.43
C ILE A 185 -8.99 8.00 8.11
N ILE A 186 -9.74 7.22 7.34
CA ILE A 186 -9.24 6.02 6.67
C ILE A 186 -9.43 6.16 5.16
N ASP A 187 -8.34 6.00 4.41
CA ASP A 187 -8.22 6.32 2.99
C ASP A 187 -7.69 5.12 2.20
N GLY A 188 -8.38 4.70 1.14
CA GLY A 188 -8.16 3.41 0.49
C GLY A 188 -8.59 2.29 1.44
N VAL A 189 -9.90 2.20 1.67
CA VAL A 189 -10.49 1.40 2.75
C VAL A 189 -10.46 -0.08 2.43
N VAL A 190 -9.83 -0.87 3.29
CA VAL A 190 -9.86 -2.33 3.24
C VAL A 190 -11.14 -2.84 3.93
N ASP A 191 -11.81 -3.81 3.30
CA ASP A 191 -12.83 -4.61 3.98
C ASP A 191 -12.20 -5.39 5.13
N SER A 192 -12.34 -4.86 6.35
CA SER A 192 -11.66 -5.41 7.53
C SER A 192 -12.20 -6.79 7.90
N GLU A 193 -13.47 -7.09 7.62
CA GLU A 193 -14.00 -8.43 7.87
C GLU A 193 -13.39 -9.47 6.92
N ASN A 194 -13.25 -9.12 5.63
CA ASN A 194 -12.59 -9.99 4.65
C ASN A 194 -11.10 -10.21 4.99
N TYR A 195 -10.41 -9.13 5.42
CA TYR A 195 -9.02 -9.15 5.88
C TYR A 195 -8.83 -10.08 7.10
N TYR A 196 -9.58 -9.86 8.19
CA TYR A 196 -9.44 -10.65 9.42
C TYR A 196 -9.93 -12.10 9.24
N SER A 197 -10.77 -12.37 8.23
CA SER A 197 -11.12 -13.74 7.82
C SER A 197 -10.01 -14.43 7.02
N GLY A 198 -8.94 -13.72 6.66
CA GLY A 198 -7.83 -14.23 5.85
C GLY A 198 -8.20 -14.52 4.38
N LEU A 199 -9.30 -13.96 3.87
CA LEU A 199 -9.86 -14.33 2.57
C LEU A 199 -9.20 -13.62 1.39
N TRP A 200 -8.94 -12.31 1.52
CA TRP A 200 -8.38 -11.44 0.48
C TRP A 200 -9.13 -11.49 -0.86
N SER A 201 -10.42 -11.81 -0.83
CA SER A 201 -11.17 -12.29 -2.00
C SER A 201 -11.93 -11.21 -2.76
N ASN A 202 -12.00 -9.99 -2.22
CA ASN A 202 -12.76 -8.88 -2.80
C ASN A 202 -11.89 -7.63 -3.05
N ASN A 203 -10.58 -7.74 -2.91
CA ASN A 203 -9.67 -6.62 -3.14
C ASN A 203 -9.65 -6.15 -4.59
N LEU A 204 -9.84 -7.06 -5.55
CA LEU A 204 -9.64 -6.75 -6.97
C LEU A 204 -10.91 -6.32 -7.72
N LEU A 205 -12.02 -6.04 -7.02
CA LEU A 205 -13.32 -5.77 -7.67
C LEU A 205 -13.27 -4.57 -8.65
N ASP A 206 -12.43 -3.57 -8.37
CA ASP A 206 -12.28 -2.37 -9.19
C ASP A 206 -10.99 -2.38 -10.05
N THR A 207 -10.19 -3.46 -10.03
CA THR A 207 -8.91 -3.51 -10.76
C THR A 207 -9.10 -3.43 -12.27
N ASP A 208 -10.07 -4.15 -12.81
CA ASP A 208 -10.33 -4.16 -14.25
C ASP A 208 -10.90 -2.81 -14.70
N LEU A 209 -11.70 -2.15 -13.85
CA LEU A 209 -12.15 -0.78 -14.07
C LEU A 209 -10.98 0.22 -14.07
N ALA A 210 -10.01 0.05 -13.17
CA ALA A 210 -8.79 0.86 -13.15
C ALA A 210 -7.96 0.64 -14.43
N LEU A 211 -7.85 -0.60 -14.92
CA LEU A 211 -7.23 -0.90 -16.20
C LEU A 211 -7.97 -0.19 -17.33
N HIS A 212 -9.29 -0.36 -17.45
CA HIS A 212 -10.10 0.29 -18.48
C HIS A 212 -9.92 1.82 -18.47
N THR A 213 -9.84 2.45 -17.30
CA THR A 213 -9.58 3.90 -17.19
C THR A 213 -8.24 4.30 -17.83
N VAL A 214 -7.18 3.51 -17.65
CA VAL A 214 -5.87 3.73 -18.28
C VAL A 214 -5.94 3.52 -19.80
N LEU A 215 -6.66 2.48 -20.24
CA LEU A 215 -6.78 2.14 -21.66
C LEU A 215 -7.63 3.18 -22.42
N ASP A 216 -8.74 3.64 -21.84
CA ASP A 216 -9.56 4.73 -22.38
C ASP A 216 -8.72 6.01 -22.54
N ALA A 217 -7.90 6.33 -21.53
CA ALA A 217 -6.99 7.46 -21.58
C ALA A 217 -5.92 7.29 -22.68
N CYS A 218 -5.41 6.07 -22.90
CA CYS A 218 -4.46 5.78 -23.98
C CYS A 218 -5.10 6.01 -25.37
N VAL A 219 -6.33 5.56 -25.57
CA VAL A 219 -7.08 5.79 -26.82
C VAL A 219 -7.32 7.28 -27.04
N ALA A 220 -7.79 8.00 -26.00
CA ALA A 220 -8.05 9.43 -26.06
C ALA A 220 -6.78 10.25 -26.35
N ALA A 221 -5.63 9.82 -25.83
CA ALA A 221 -4.35 10.51 -26.00
C ALA A 221 -3.75 10.33 -27.41
N GLY A 222 -4.17 9.31 -28.15
CA GLY A 222 -3.74 9.06 -29.53
C GLY A 222 -2.34 8.43 -29.66
N PRO A 223 -1.93 8.09 -30.89
CA PRO A 223 -0.69 7.34 -31.17
C PRO A 223 0.60 8.12 -30.89
N LEU A 224 0.52 9.45 -30.78
CA LEU A 224 1.68 10.28 -30.45
C LEU A 224 2.01 10.24 -28.95
N SER A 225 1.01 9.98 -28.11
CA SER A 225 1.14 10.02 -26.65
C SER A 225 1.15 8.63 -26.03
N CYS A 226 0.44 7.67 -26.63
CA CYS A 226 0.38 6.29 -26.15
C CYS A 226 0.97 5.29 -27.16
N ALA A 227 2.03 4.60 -26.78
CA ALA A 227 2.71 3.62 -27.63
C ALA A 227 1.88 2.35 -27.91
N LEU A 228 0.90 2.06 -27.05
CA LEU A 228 -0.06 0.97 -27.21
C LEU A 228 -1.36 1.39 -27.88
N TYR A 229 -1.46 2.64 -28.36
CA TYR A 229 -2.66 3.17 -28.98
C TYR A 229 -3.23 2.22 -30.05
N GLU A 230 -4.54 2.04 -29.99
CA GLU A 230 -5.39 1.43 -30.99
C GLU A 230 -6.69 2.24 -31.11
N SER A 231 -7.53 1.93 -32.11
CA SER A 231 -8.74 2.73 -32.37
C SER A 231 -9.82 2.63 -31.29
N THR A 232 -9.81 1.59 -30.44
CA THR A 232 -10.78 1.41 -29.34
C THR A 232 -10.08 0.79 -28.13
N THR A 233 -10.68 0.94 -26.96
CA THR A 233 -10.17 0.43 -25.68
C THR A 233 -9.98 -1.08 -25.71
N GLU A 234 -10.92 -1.82 -26.31
CA GLU A 234 -10.88 -3.27 -26.46
C GLU A 234 -9.69 -3.70 -27.32
N LYS A 235 -9.34 -2.96 -28.38
CA LYS A 235 -8.18 -3.28 -29.19
C LYS A 235 -6.86 -3.05 -28.46
N VAL A 236 -6.78 -2.02 -27.61
CA VAL A 236 -5.61 -1.82 -26.74
C VAL A 236 -5.50 -2.97 -25.74
N HIS A 237 -6.63 -3.41 -25.17
CA HIS A 237 -6.70 -4.56 -24.27
C HIS A 237 -6.30 -5.87 -24.96
N ASP A 238 -6.82 -6.15 -26.15
CA ASP A 238 -6.48 -7.33 -26.96
C ASP A 238 -4.99 -7.35 -27.29
N ARG A 239 -4.41 -6.19 -27.63
CA ARG A 239 -2.97 -6.04 -27.88
C ARG A 239 -2.13 -6.34 -26.64
N LEU A 240 -2.53 -5.83 -25.48
CA LEU A 240 -1.90 -6.17 -24.19
C LEU A 240 -2.00 -7.67 -23.89
N THR A 241 -3.17 -8.26 -24.10
CA THR A 241 -3.39 -9.70 -23.90
C THR A 241 -2.49 -10.53 -24.81
N ALA A 242 -2.33 -10.13 -26.07
CA ALA A 242 -1.43 -10.79 -27.02
C ALA A 242 0.05 -10.71 -26.59
N ILE A 243 0.50 -9.56 -26.07
CA ILE A 243 1.84 -9.41 -25.48
C ILE A 243 2.03 -10.41 -24.34
N PHE A 244 1.08 -10.45 -23.41
CA PHE A 244 1.15 -11.33 -22.24
C PHE A 244 1.15 -12.82 -22.62
N ASP A 245 0.28 -13.23 -23.53
CA ASP A 245 0.20 -14.62 -23.99
C ASP A 245 1.44 -15.06 -24.77
N ASN A 246 2.09 -14.14 -25.49
CA ASN A 246 3.37 -14.40 -26.11
C ASN A 246 4.46 -14.63 -25.05
N LEU A 247 4.56 -13.77 -24.05
CA LEU A 247 5.56 -13.86 -22.98
C LEU A 247 5.43 -15.11 -22.11
N LYS A 248 4.23 -15.73 -22.02
CA LYS A 248 4.06 -17.05 -21.39
C LYS A 248 4.78 -18.17 -22.15
N LYS A 249 4.91 -18.04 -23.47
CA LYS A 249 5.49 -19.05 -24.36
C LYS A 249 6.96 -18.75 -24.69
N GLN A 250 7.29 -17.47 -24.84
CA GLN A 250 8.61 -16.98 -25.23
C GLN A 250 9.01 -15.80 -24.34
N PRO A 251 9.55 -16.06 -23.13
CA PRO A 251 10.21 -15.04 -22.33
C PRO A 251 11.32 -14.35 -23.10
N LEU A 252 11.51 -13.04 -22.87
CA LEU A 252 12.50 -12.24 -23.58
C LEU A 252 13.82 -12.18 -22.80
N PRO A 253 14.97 -12.47 -23.45
CA PRO A 253 16.27 -12.19 -22.87
C PRO A 253 16.50 -10.68 -22.82
N VAL A 254 17.09 -10.21 -21.73
CA VAL A 254 17.55 -8.82 -21.60
C VAL A 254 19.07 -8.81 -21.57
N TYR A 255 19.68 -8.04 -22.46
CA TYR A 255 21.13 -7.83 -22.49
C TYR A 255 21.47 -6.45 -23.05
N SER A 256 22.36 -5.71 -22.38
CA SER A 256 22.94 -4.47 -22.88
C SER A 256 24.38 -4.34 -22.41
N ASN A 257 25.24 -3.72 -23.23
CA ASN A 257 26.62 -3.37 -22.89
C ASN A 257 26.97 -1.93 -23.31
N GLU A 258 25.97 -1.07 -23.46
CA GLU A 258 26.18 0.29 -23.97
C GLU A 258 26.86 1.21 -22.95
N THR A 259 26.35 1.21 -21.71
CA THR A 259 26.89 2.03 -20.60
C THR A 259 27.53 1.17 -19.53
N ARG A 260 26.95 -0.01 -19.29
CA ARG A 260 27.43 -1.09 -18.44
C ARG A 260 26.76 -2.39 -18.88
N ILE A 261 27.28 -3.51 -18.39
CA ILE A 261 26.66 -4.82 -18.61
C ILE A 261 25.36 -4.88 -17.79
N GLU A 262 24.24 -5.00 -18.49
CA GLU A 262 22.92 -5.25 -17.92
C GLU A 262 22.40 -6.56 -18.52
N TYR A 263 21.86 -7.45 -17.69
CA TYR A 263 21.40 -8.76 -18.12
C TYR A 263 20.20 -9.23 -17.27
N GLY A 264 19.35 -10.07 -17.83
CA GLY A 264 18.21 -10.63 -17.12
C GLY A 264 17.20 -11.28 -18.05
N LEU A 265 16.00 -11.53 -17.51
CA LEU A 265 14.86 -12.06 -18.24
C LEU A 265 13.64 -11.19 -17.95
N VAL A 266 12.80 -11.00 -18.96
CA VAL A 266 11.46 -10.42 -18.81
C VAL A 266 10.45 -11.44 -19.33
N ASP A 267 9.45 -11.76 -18.52
CA ASP A 267 8.40 -12.73 -18.85
C ASP A 267 7.00 -12.18 -18.52
N TYR A 268 6.00 -13.05 -18.58
CA TYR A 268 4.61 -12.73 -18.26
C TYR A 268 4.44 -12.11 -16.87
N LYS A 269 5.12 -12.68 -15.86
CA LYS A 269 5.01 -12.20 -14.47
C LYS A 269 5.46 -10.76 -14.38
N PHE A 270 6.62 -10.42 -14.92
CA PHE A 270 7.15 -9.06 -14.84
C PHE A 270 6.30 -8.05 -15.63
N ALA A 271 5.79 -8.44 -16.81
CA ALA A 271 4.93 -7.58 -17.60
C ALA A 271 3.58 -7.30 -16.89
N ARG A 272 2.96 -8.33 -16.31
CA ARG A 272 1.72 -8.20 -15.51
C ARG A 272 1.96 -7.39 -14.25
N LEU A 273 3.07 -7.65 -13.55
CA LEU A 273 3.46 -6.93 -12.36
C LEU A 273 3.64 -5.42 -12.65
N ALA A 274 4.30 -5.06 -13.75
CA ALA A 274 4.47 -3.67 -14.15
C ALA A 274 3.12 -2.99 -14.46
N LEU A 275 2.24 -3.67 -15.20
CA LEU A 275 0.92 -3.14 -15.49
C LEU A 275 0.10 -2.95 -14.20
N PHE A 276 0.08 -3.96 -13.32
CA PHE A 276 -0.62 -3.88 -12.04
C PHE A 276 -0.07 -2.76 -11.16
N GLY A 277 1.25 -2.63 -11.08
CA GLY A 277 1.92 -1.52 -10.38
C GLY A 277 1.55 -0.14 -10.93
N GLN A 278 1.31 -0.02 -12.24
CA GLN A 278 0.82 1.23 -12.84
C GLN A 278 -0.60 1.58 -12.38
N LEU A 279 -1.46 0.59 -12.19
CA LEU A 279 -2.85 0.81 -11.76
C LEU A 279 -2.93 1.43 -10.36
N TYR A 280 -1.91 1.26 -9.51
CA TYR A 280 -1.86 1.92 -8.20
C TYR A 280 -1.71 3.44 -8.29
N SER A 281 -1.02 3.96 -9.31
CA SER A 281 -0.72 5.39 -9.45
C SER A 281 -0.75 5.83 -10.92
N PRO A 282 -1.92 5.76 -11.59
CA PRO A 282 -2.02 5.99 -13.04
C PRO A 282 -1.68 7.42 -13.47
N TYR A 283 -1.74 8.39 -12.54
CA TYR A 283 -1.43 9.81 -12.76
C TYR A 283 -0.01 10.21 -12.32
N GLY A 284 0.88 9.22 -12.09
CA GLY A 284 2.26 9.41 -11.64
C GLY A 284 3.15 10.24 -12.58
N ARG A 285 4.28 10.73 -12.07
CA ARG A 285 5.18 11.75 -12.66
C ARG A 285 5.44 11.65 -14.17
N ALA A 286 5.44 12.81 -14.84
CA ALA A 286 5.96 13.03 -16.20
C ALA A 286 7.46 12.78 -16.39
N THR A 287 8.27 12.66 -15.33
CA THR A 287 9.74 12.54 -15.45
C THR A 287 10.35 11.19 -15.11
N LEU A 288 9.66 10.25 -14.44
CA LEU A 288 10.28 8.98 -14.07
C LEU A 288 9.39 7.72 -14.09
N TYR A 289 8.06 7.80 -14.05
CA TYR A 289 7.16 6.64 -14.21
C TYR A 289 5.73 7.09 -14.66
N PRO A 290 5.57 7.83 -15.76
CA PRO A 290 4.23 8.07 -16.30
C PRO A 290 3.67 6.74 -16.83
N SER A 291 2.33 6.60 -16.87
CA SER A 291 1.65 5.54 -17.64
C SER A 291 2.28 5.37 -19.03
N MET A 292 2.74 6.46 -19.64
CA MET A 292 3.50 6.45 -20.88
C MET A 292 4.75 5.55 -20.86
N LEU A 293 5.54 5.54 -19.78
CA LEU A 293 6.75 4.70 -19.69
C LEU A 293 6.41 3.22 -19.54
N VAL A 294 5.44 2.86 -18.70
CA VAL A 294 5.01 1.46 -18.55
C VAL A 294 4.40 0.97 -19.86
N LEU A 295 3.46 1.72 -20.44
CA LEU A 295 2.80 1.36 -21.69
C LEU A 295 3.80 1.33 -22.86
N ASN A 296 4.77 2.24 -22.90
CA ASN A 296 5.87 2.16 -23.87
C ASN A 296 6.74 0.93 -23.64
N ALA A 297 7.14 0.63 -22.40
CA ALA A 297 7.94 -0.56 -22.10
C ALA A 297 7.21 -1.84 -22.52
N LEU A 298 5.90 -1.94 -22.27
CA LEU A 298 5.05 -3.05 -22.73
C LEU A 298 5.00 -3.13 -24.27
N ALA A 299 4.86 -2.00 -24.98
CA ALA A 299 4.89 -1.97 -26.44
C ALA A 299 6.26 -2.38 -27.03
N GLN A 300 7.38 -2.18 -26.32
CA GLN A 300 8.70 -2.64 -26.77
C GLN A 300 8.85 -4.16 -26.67
N LEU A 301 8.09 -4.83 -25.80
CA LEU A 301 8.10 -6.29 -25.70
C LEU A 301 7.62 -6.94 -27.01
N GLU A 302 6.67 -6.33 -27.72
CA GLU A 302 6.22 -6.81 -29.06
C GLU A 302 7.35 -6.82 -30.08
N LYS A 303 8.34 -5.94 -29.90
CA LYS A 303 9.50 -5.81 -30.79
C LYS A 303 10.66 -6.69 -30.33
N GLY A 304 10.47 -7.48 -29.26
CA GLY A 304 11.51 -8.32 -28.67
C GLY A 304 12.50 -7.56 -27.78
N ASP A 305 12.21 -6.31 -27.39
CA ASP A 305 13.08 -5.52 -26.52
C ASP A 305 12.55 -5.48 -25.07
N GLY A 306 13.11 -6.34 -24.22
CA GLY A 306 12.80 -6.40 -22.78
C GLY A 306 13.57 -5.40 -21.91
N LEU A 307 14.58 -4.71 -22.45
CA LEU A 307 15.46 -3.85 -21.66
C LEU A 307 14.72 -2.68 -20.99
N PRO A 308 13.78 -1.98 -21.65
CA PRO A 308 13.02 -0.88 -21.03
C PRO A 308 12.26 -1.35 -19.79
N LEU A 309 11.57 -2.49 -19.87
CA LEU A 309 10.82 -3.04 -18.75
C LEU A 309 11.75 -3.56 -17.65
N GLY A 310 12.84 -4.24 -18.03
CA GLY A 310 13.84 -4.73 -17.08
C GLY A 310 14.47 -3.62 -16.24
N ARG A 311 14.77 -2.46 -16.86
CA ARG A 311 15.25 -1.26 -16.16
C ARG A 311 14.18 -0.64 -15.26
N LEU A 312 12.93 -0.59 -15.75
CA LEU A 312 11.79 -0.04 -15.02
C LEU A 312 11.51 -0.79 -13.72
N LEU A 313 11.67 -2.12 -13.73
CA LEU A 313 11.43 -2.97 -12.57
C LEU A 313 12.68 -3.19 -11.71
N GLY A 314 13.83 -2.63 -12.09
CA GLY A 314 15.09 -2.85 -11.37
C GLY A 314 15.59 -4.30 -11.38
N ILE A 315 15.04 -5.16 -12.23
CA ILE A 315 15.39 -6.59 -12.33
C ILE A 315 16.64 -6.84 -13.19
N VAL A 316 17.11 -5.81 -13.91
CA VAL A 316 18.46 -5.81 -14.47
C VAL A 316 19.43 -5.25 -13.43
N PRO A 317 20.53 -5.94 -13.12
CA PRO A 317 21.43 -5.53 -12.06
C PRO A 317 22.11 -4.20 -12.41
N VAL A 318 21.63 -3.13 -11.77
CA VAL A 318 22.21 -1.77 -11.83
C VAL A 318 23.46 -1.68 -10.94
N ARG A 319 23.54 -2.53 -9.92
CA ARG A 319 24.63 -2.66 -8.94
C ARG A 319 24.85 -4.12 -8.59
N ALA A 320 26.04 -4.47 -8.09
CA ALA A 320 26.27 -5.79 -7.51
C ALA A 320 25.27 -6.01 -6.35
N PRO A 321 24.59 -7.18 -6.28
CA PRO A 321 23.66 -7.48 -5.19
C PRO A 321 24.37 -7.50 -3.83
N PHE A 322 25.69 -7.63 -3.83
CA PHE A 322 26.55 -7.55 -2.67
C PHE A 322 27.66 -6.54 -2.93
N THR A 323 27.72 -5.48 -2.11
CA THR A 323 28.93 -4.68 -1.92
C THR A 323 29.46 -4.98 -0.54
N CYS A 324 30.76 -5.27 -0.39
CA CYS A 324 31.35 -5.43 0.94
C CYS A 324 31.04 -4.19 1.79
N GLU A 325 30.53 -4.37 3.01
CA GLU A 325 30.40 -3.29 3.98
C GLU A 325 31.81 -2.82 4.36
N CYS A 326 32.27 -1.74 3.75
CA CYS A 326 33.44 -1.03 4.25
C CYS A 326 33.09 -0.43 5.62
N PRO A 327 33.98 -0.50 6.63
CA PRO A 327 33.75 0.17 7.90
C PRO A 327 33.53 1.67 7.65
N GLY A 328 32.30 2.15 7.90
CA GLY A 328 31.93 3.56 7.76
C GLY A 328 30.76 3.88 6.83
N ASP A 329 30.07 2.91 6.21
CA ASP A 329 28.82 3.20 5.48
C ASP A 329 27.66 3.37 6.49
N PRO A 330 27.07 4.57 6.66
CA PRO A 330 26.04 4.84 7.65
C PRO A 330 24.65 4.39 7.20
N ARG A 331 24.53 3.60 6.13
CA ARG A 331 23.23 3.13 5.65
C ARG A 331 22.53 2.32 6.75
N PRO A 332 21.34 2.73 7.22
CA PRO A 332 20.59 1.93 8.17
C PRO A 332 20.26 0.58 7.51
N PRO A 333 20.30 -0.54 8.26
CA PRO A 333 19.85 -1.82 7.73
C PRO A 333 18.44 -1.65 7.18
N VAL A 334 18.21 -2.15 5.96
CA VAL A 334 17.02 -1.84 5.17
C VAL A 334 15.73 -2.07 5.97
N VAL A 335 14.90 -1.04 5.86
CA VAL A 335 13.64 -0.76 6.53
C VAL A 335 12.51 -1.38 5.70
N ALA A 336 12.23 -2.66 5.95
CA ALA A 336 11.00 -3.44 5.69
C ALA A 336 11.40 -4.91 5.52
N THR A 337 11.13 -5.75 6.52
CA THR A 337 11.34 -7.19 6.39
C THR A 337 10.07 -7.80 5.79
N PRO A 338 10.12 -8.58 4.68
CA PRO A 338 9.02 -9.41 4.21
C PRO A 338 8.38 -10.24 5.34
N GLY A 339 9.20 -10.61 6.34
CA GLY A 339 8.78 -11.16 7.63
C GLY A 339 7.70 -10.38 8.36
N ALA A 340 7.79 -9.05 8.43
CA ALA A 340 6.82 -8.24 9.15
C ALA A 340 5.44 -8.24 8.47
N LEU A 341 5.39 -8.16 7.14
CA LEU A 341 4.13 -8.26 6.39
C LEU A 341 3.42 -9.57 6.71
N ALA A 342 4.09 -10.70 6.48
CA ALA A 342 3.52 -12.02 6.72
C ALA A 342 3.14 -12.21 8.20
N ALA A 343 4.02 -11.81 9.12
CA ALA A 343 3.74 -11.93 10.55
C ALA A 343 2.50 -11.15 10.99
N ILE A 344 2.28 -9.94 10.47
CA ILE A 344 1.12 -9.13 10.80
C ILE A 344 -0.14 -9.72 10.16
N VAL A 345 -0.14 -9.98 8.85
CA VAL A 345 -1.32 -10.56 8.17
C VAL A 345 -1.77 -11.86 8.83
N CYS A 346 -0.83 -12.74 9.15
CA CYS A 346 -1.15 -14.05 9.71
C CYS A 346 -1.43 -14.02 11.22
N ALA A 347 -0.95 -13.01 11.95
CA ALA A 347 -1.39 -12.76 13.33
C ALA A 347 -2.84 -12.27 13.41
N ASP A 348 -3.30 -11.52 12.40
CA ASP A 348 -4.66 -10.99 12.35
C ASP A 348 -5.67 -11.97 11.75
N ALA A 349 -5.25 -12.78 10.78
CA ALA A 349 -6.12 -13.70 10.06
C ALA A 349 -6.74 -14.79 10.94
N ASP A 350 -7.88 -15.32 10.51
CA ASP A 350 -8.50 -16.51 11.09
C ASP A 350 -7.53 -17.70 10.98
N PRO A 351 -7.16 -18.37 12.09
CA PRO A 351 -6.27 -19.52 12.08
C PRO A 351 -6.81 -20.68 11.23
N ALA A 352 -8.11 -20.77 10.97
CA ALA A 352 -8.68 -21.76 10.06
C ALA A 352 -8.14 -21.66 8.62
N ARG A 353 -7.61 -20.50 8.21
CA ARG A 353 -6.98 -20.32 6.89
C ARG A 353 -5.51 -20.69 6.84
N ALA A 354 -4.86 -20.85 7.99
CA ALA A 354 -3.46 -21.27 8.04
C ALA A 354 -3.26 -22.75 7.62
N VAL A 355 -4.36 -23.50 7.45
CA VAL A 355 -4.38 -24.91 7.07
C VAL A 355 -4.91 -25.16 5.66
N ASP A 356 -5.10 -24.12 4.84
CA ASP A 356 -5.54 -24.26 3.44
C ASP A 356 -4.62 -25.23 2.67
N THR A 357 -5.22 -26.15 1.90
CA THR A 357 -4.50 -27.05 0.99
C THR A 357 -4.19 -26.37 -0.35
N VAL A 358 -3.48 -27.07 -1.24
CA VAL A 358 -3.24 -26.60 -2.61
C VAL A 358 -4.58 -26.42 -3.34
N GLU A 359 -5.51 -27.38 -3.18
CA GLU A 359 -6.82 -27.36 -3.82
C GLU A 359 -7.68 -26.17 -3.35
N ASP A 360 -7.64 -25.85 -2.04
CA ASP A 360 -8.34 -24.68 -1.49
C ASP A 360 -7.85 -23.37 -2.12
N LEU A 361 -6.53 -23.27 -2.34
CA LEU A 361 -5.89 -22.10 -2.95
C LEU A 361 -6.18 -22.03 -4.46
N GLU A 362 -6.15 -23.15 -5.18
CA GLU A 362 -6.52 -23.19 -6.59
C GLU A 362 -7.97 -22.73 -6.80
N GLU A 363 -8.89 -23.22 -5.98
CA GLU A 363 -10.30 -22.81 -6.02
C GLU A 363 -10.45 -21.32 -5.65
N HIS A 364 -9.64 -20.82 -4.72
CA HIS A 364 -9.59 -19.38 -4.43
C HIS A 364 -9.19 -18.56 -5.66
N PHE A 365 -8.13 -18.93 -6.38
CA PHE A 365 -7.73 -18.22 -7.61
C PHE A 365 -8.73 -18.40 -8.76
N VAL A 366 -9.47 -19.51 -8.83
CA VAL A 366 -10.60 -19.67 -9.77
C VAL A 366 -11.67 -18.61 -9.48
N ARG A 367 -12.15 -18.50 -8.24
CA ARG A 367 -13.15 -17.50 -7.85
C ARG A 367 -12.67 -16.06 -8.05
N MET A 368 -11.42 -15.78 -7.71
CA MET A 368 -10.84 -14.43 -7.92
C MET A 368 -10.87 -14.00 -9.39
N ARG A 369 -10.65 -14.95 -10.32
CA ARG A 369 -10.71 -14.69 -11.77
C ARG A 369 -12.11 -14.37 -12.29
N GLU A 370 -13.16 -14.68 -11.53
CA GLU A 370 -14.53 -14.26 -11.87
C GLU A 370 -14.72 -12.75 -11.65
N HIS A 371 -13.84 -12.11 -10.87
CA HIS A 371 -13.92 -10.69 -10.53
C HIS A 371 -12.87 -9.83 -11.22
N SER A 372 -11.66 -10.37 -11.45
CA SER A 372 -10.60 -9.63 -12.11
C SER A 372 -9.62 -10.53 -12.84
N GLU A 373 -9.15 -10.08 -14.00
CA GLU A 373 -8.04 -10.73 -14.70
C GLU A 373 -6.72 -10.71 -13.90
N PHE A 374 -6.58 -9.86 -12.88
CA PHE A 374 -5.40 -9.70 -12.00
C PHE A 374 -5.35 -10.64 -10.79
N ALA A 375 -6.20 -11.67 -10.75
CA ALA A 375 -6.15 -12.69 -9.70
C ALA A 375 -4.76 -13.33 -9.54
N ASP A 376 -3.98 -13.42 -10.62
CA ASP A 376 -2.61 -13.93 -10.63
C ASP A 376 -1.60 -13.03 -9.92
N GLN A 377 -1.91 -11.74 -9.74
CA GLN A 377 -1.05 -10.76 -9.08
C GLN A 377 -1.37 -10.57 -7.59
N TRP A 378 -2.33 -11.34 -7.04
CA TRP A 378 -2.81 -11.15 -5.67
C TRP A 378 -2.73 -12.41 -4.77
N PRO A 379 -1.56 -13.06 -4.61
CA PRO A 379 -1.43 -14.32 -3.87
C PRO A 379 -1.39 -14.14 -2.33
N LEU A 380 -2.00 -13.10 -1.76
CA LEU A 380 -1.87 -12.76 -0.34
C LEU A 380 -2.40 -13.83 0.61
N ARG A 381 -3.48 -14.53 0.21
CA ARG A 381 -4.02 -15.65 1.00
C ARG A 381 -3.02 -16.79 1.20
N VAL A 382 -2.11 -17.00 0.23
CA VAL A 382 -1.10 -18.07 0.31
C VAL A 382 -0.12 -17.85 1.46
N LEU A 383 0.17 -16.59 1.82
CA LEU A 383 1.20 -16.22 2.81
C LEU A 383 1.01 -16.89 4.17
N CYS A 384 -0.23 -17.11 4.59
CA CYS A 384 -0.53 -17.70 5.90
C CYS A 384 -0.63 -19.21 5.90
N THR A 385 -0.55 -19.85 4.73
CA THR A 385 -0.54 -21.32 4.68
C THR A 385 0.73 -21.85 5.33
N GLY A 386 0.55 -22.73 6.33
CA GLY A 386 1.66 -23.26 7.13
C GLY A 386 2.10 -22.35 8.28
N TRP A 387 1.39 -21.24 8.52
CA TRP A 387 1.65 -20.38 9.67
C TRP A 387 1.25 -21.05 10.98
N LYS A 388 2.20 -21.20 11.91
CA LYS A 388 1.97 -21.89 13.20
C LYS A 388 2.13 -20.98 14.41
N VAL A 389 2.61 -19.76 14.22
CA VAL A 389 2.81 -18.80 15.31
C VAL A 389 1.45 -18.27 15.75
N LYS A 390 1.12 -18.50 17.03
CA LYS A 390 -0.14 -18.01 17.61
C LYS A 390 0.03 -16.56 18.09
N PRO A 391 -0.87 -15.64 17.72
CA PRO A 391 -0.87 -14.29 18.26
C PRO A 391 -1.27 -14.32 19.74
N VAL A 392 -0.73 -13.41 20.55
CA VAL A 392 -1.15 -13.27 21.96
C VAL A 392 -2.51 -12.58 22.10
N GLU A 393 -2.86 -11.73 21.14
CA GLU A 393 -4.16 -11.07 21.04
C GLU A 393 -4.55 -10.96 19.57
N ARG A 394 -5.80 -11.30 19.25
CA ARG A 394 -6.38 -11.12 17.92
C ARG A 394 -7.75 -10.48 18.07
N PHE A 395 -8.00 -9.41 17.33
CA PHE A 395 -9.33 -8.83 17.22
C PHE A 395 -10.12 -9.60 16.15
N ALA A 396 -11.38 -9.95 16.43
CA ALA A 396 -12.22 -10.73 15.52
C ALA A 396 -13.45 -9.94 15.04
N GLY A 397 -13.47 -8.62 15.27
CA GLY A 397 -14.67 -7.81 15.10
C GLY A 397 -15.63 -7.91 16.31
N PRO A 398 -16.87 -7.41 16.16
CA PRO A 398 -17.40 -6.78 14.95
C PRO A 398 -16.76 -5.42 14.66
N PHE A 399 -16.72 -5.00 13.40
CA PHE A 399 -16.31 -3.65 12.99
C PHE A 399 -17.49 -2.68 13.05
N ILE A 400 -18.11 -2.61 14.23
CA ILE A 400 -19.25 -1.75 14.50
C ILE A 400 -18.90 -0.89 15.71
N GLY A 401 -19.22 0.41 15.67
CA GLY A 401 -18.92 1.31 16.77
C GLY A 401 -19.66 2.64 16.70
N ASN A 402 -20.05 3.16 17.85
CA ASN A 402 -20.51 4.54 18.01
C ASN A 402 -19.34 5.38 18.52
N THR A 403 -18.51 5.86 17.61
CA THR A 403 -17.30 6.61 17.96
C THR A 403 -17.64 7.97 18.56
N SER A 404 -16.79 8.47 19.47
CA SER A 404 -17.01 9.76 20.14
C SER A 404 -16.93 10.96 19.18
N PHE A 405 -16.37 10.73 17.99
CA PHE A 405 -16.41 11.65 16.88
C PHE A 405 -16.61 10.88 15.56
N PRO A 406 -17.50 11.34 14.67
CA PRO A 406 -17.74 10.69 13.39
C PRO A 406 -16.47 10.56 12.52
N MET A 407 -16.30 9.38 11.91
CA MET A 407 -15.15 9.07 11.05
C MET A 407 -15.36 9.56 9.61
N LEU A 408 -14.26 9.87 8.92
CA LEU A 408 -14.25 10.11 7.49
C LEU A 408 -13.59 8.92 6.78
N LEU A 409 -14.32 8.30 5.86
CA LEU A 409 -13.82 7.23 5.00
C LEU A 409 -13.65 7.78 3.59
N ILE A 410 -12.55 7.46 2.92
CA ILE A 410 -12.30 7.92 1.56
C ILE A 410 -12.02 6.73 0.63
N GLY A 411 -12.71 6.71 -0.50
CA GLY A 411 -12.52 5.72 -1.57
C GLY A 411 -12.49 6.39 -2.93
N ASN A 412 -11.72 5.81 -3.86
CA ASN A 412 -11.61 6.28 -5.23
C ASN A 412 -12.57 5.50 -6.14
N THR A 413 -13.00 6.09 -7.27
CA THR A 413 -13.87 5.43 -8.27
C THR A 413 -13.34 4.07 -8.70
N ALA A 414 -12.02 3.98 -8.97
CA ALA A 414 -11.39 2.76 -9.47
C ALA A 414 -10.06 2.52 -8.73
N ASP A 415 -10.17 2.15 -7.45
CA ASP A 415 -9.02 1.73 -6.65
C ASP A 415 -8.71 0.25 -6.92
N PRO A 416 -7.51 -0.10 -7.42
CA PRO A 416 -7.23 -1.47 -7.87
C PRO A 416 -7.19 -2.51 -6.74
N VAL A 417 -7.16 -2.10 -5.46
CA VAL A 417 -6.96 -3.04 -4.33
C VAL A 417 -7.83 -2.75 -3.12
N THR A 418 -8.39 -1.54 -3.02
CA THR A 418 -9.38 -1.14 -2.02
C THR A 418 -10.61 -0.48 -2.66
N PRO A 419 -11.46 -1.27 -3.34
CA PRO A 419 -12.64 -0.80 -4.07
C PRO A 419 -13.52 0.18 -3.29
N LEU A 420 -14.19 1.11 -3.98
CA LEU A 420 -15.08 2.09 -3.32
C LEU A 420 -16.16 1.40 -2.46
N ALA A 421 -16.62 0.23 -2.91
CA ALA A 421 -17.56 -0.60 -2.20
C ALA A 421 -17.10 -0.98 -0.78
N HIS A 422 -15.79 -1.07 -0.53
CA HIS A 422 -15.24 -1.31 0.80
C HIS A 422 -15.44 -0.10 1.73
N ALA A 423 -15.17 1.12 1.25
CA ALA A 423 -15.42 2.33 2.04
C ALA A 423 -16.92 2.44 2.41
N GLN A 424 -17.81 2.18 1.45
CA GLN A 424 -19.25 2.13 1.68
C GLN A 424 -19.65 1.03 2.67
N LYS A 425 -19.07 -0.18 2.53
CA LYS A 425 -19.33 -1.29 3.45
C LYS A 425 -18.91 -0.95 4.87
N MET A 426 -17.67 -0.50 5.07
CA MET A 426 -17.12 -0.22 6.39
C MET A 426 -17.80 0.97 7.06
N SER A 427 -18.22 1.99 6.31
CA SER A 427 -18.95 3.15 6.85
C SER A 427 -20.27 2.73 7.52
N ARG A 428 -20.95 1.68 7.02
CA ARG A 428 -22.20 1.16 7.63
C ARG A 428 -22.01 0.65 9.06
N GLY A 429 -20.79 0.27 9.45
CA GLY A 429 -20.49 -0.17 10.81
C GLY A 429 -20.31 0.98 11.81
N PHE A 430 -19.99 2.19 11.35
CA PHE A 430 -19.64 3.31 12.23
C PHE A 430 -20.68 4.43 12.14
N ASN A 431 -21.38 4.67 13.25
CA ASN A 431 -22.47 5.66 13.31
C ASN A 431 -21.99 7.05 12.90
N ASN A 432 -22.81 7.73 12.09
CA ASN A 432 -22.57 9.08 11.57
C ASN A 432 -21.30 9.23 10.73
N SER A 433 -20.57 8.15 10.43
CA SER A 433 -19.43 8.20 9.52
C SER A 433 -19.89 8.61 8.12
N VAL A 434 -19.00 9.22 7.36
CA VAL A 434 -19.27 9.68 5.99
C VAL A 434 -18.23 9.12 5.05
N VAL A 435 -18.69 8.69 3.87
CA VAL A 435 -17.84 8.34 2.74
C VAL A 435 -17.67 9.55 1.84
N LEU A 436 -16.42 9.95 1.62
CA LEU A 436 -16.00 10.83 0.55
C LEU A 436 -15.57 9.97 -0.64
N HIS A 437 -16.11 10.28 -1.82
CA HIS A 437 -15.75 9.62 -3.06
C HIS A 437 -14.83 10.56 -3.85
N GLN A 438 -13.60 10.14 -4.13
CA GLN A 438 -12.74 10.84 -5.09
C GLN A 438 -12.89 10.22 -6.48
N ASP A 439 -13.19 11.06 -7.48
CA ASP A 439 -13.45 10.61 -8.84
C ASP A 439 -12.16 10.37 -9.63
N SER A 440 -11.44 9.31 -9.27
CA SER A 440 -10.18 8.92 -9.91
C SER A 440 -9.97 7.41 -9.90
N ALA A 441 -9.10 6.95 -10.79
CA ALA A 441 -8.45 5.65 -10.64
C ALA A 441 -7.26 5.72 -9.67
N GLY A 442 -6.78 4.55 -9.24
CA GLY A 442 -5.58 4.42 -8.42
C GLY A 442 -5.84 4.29 -6.93
N HIS A 443 -4.81 3.90 -6.20
CA HIS A 443 -4.92 3.47 -4.82
C HIS A 443 -4.72 4.63 -3.83
N CYS A 444 -5.70 4.82 -2.95
CA CYS A 444 -5.82 5.96 -2.01
C CYS A 444 -5.94 7.34 -2.71
N THR A 445 -6.33 8.37 -1.96
CA THR A 445 -6.58 9.71 -2.53
C THR A 445 -5.38 10.34 -3.23
N PHE A 446 -4.15 9.98 -2.83
CA PHE A 446 -2.93 10.55 -3.43
C PHE A 446 -2.56 9.98 -4.78
N ALA A 447 -3.28 8.98 -5.31
CA ALA A 447 -3.08 8.53 -6.68
C ALA A 447 -3.34 9.64 -7.72
N ALA A 448 -4.23 10.59 -7.39
CA ALA A 448 -4.56 11.76 -8.19
C ALA A 448 -4.55 13.03 -7.33
N THR A 449 -4.55 14.21 -7.95
CA THR A 449 -4.70 15.50 -7.28
C THR A 449 -6.16 15.94 -7.29
N SER A 450 -6.68 16.36 -6.13
CA SER A 450 -8.03 16.93 -5.99
C SER A 450 -8.04 18.07 -4.98
N ILE A 451 -8.30 19.30 -5.42
CA ILE A 451 -8.48 20.42 -4.48
C ILE A 451 -9.73 20.24 -3.61
N CYS A 452 -10.76 19.58 -4.17
CA CYS A 452 -11.98 19.26 -3.45
C CYS A 452 -11.69 18.32 -2.26
N THR A 453 -11.00 17.20 -2.51
CA THR A 453 -10.62 16.26 -1.45
C THR A 453 -9.71 16.93 -0.41
N ALA A 454 -8.77 17.75 -0.87
CA ALA A 454 -7.85 18.49 -0.01
C ALA A 454 -8.56 19.41 0.99
N LYS A 455 -9.54 20.18 0.51
CA LYS A 455 -10.36 21.07 1.36
C LYS A 455 -11.15 20.27 2.39
N VAL A 456 -11.78 19.17 1.99
CA VAL A 456 -12.54 18.32 2.92
C VAL A 456 -11.66 17.78 4.04
N ILE A 457 -10.47 17.26 3.71
CA ILE A 457 -9.53 16.73 4.72
C ILE A 457 -9.07 17.83 5.68
N ARG A 458 -8.70 18.99 5.14
CA ARG A 458 -8.26 20.16 5.92
C ARG A 458 -9.36 20.63 6.87
N GLU A 459 -10.59 20.79 6.40
CA GLU A 459 -11.76 21.17 7.20
C GLU A 459 -12.12 20.11 8.26
N TYR A 460 -12.00 18.82 7.93
CA TYR A 460 -12.26 17.76 8.89
C TYR A 460 -11.29 17.79 10.07
N PHE A 461 -9.98 17.89 9.81
CA PHE A 461 -9.00 17.97 10.90
C PHE A 461 -9.10 19.28 11.68
N ARG A 462 -9.18 20.44 11.00
CA ARG A 462 -9.19 21.75 11.66
C ARG A 462 -10.51 22.06 12.36
N GLU A 463 -11.64 21.68 11.78
CA GLU A 463 -12.96 22.13 12.23
C GLU A 463 -13.86 20.97 12.68
N GLY A 464 -13.55 19.73 12.28
CA GLY A 464 -14.46 18.60 12.49
C GLY A 464 -15.66 18.60 11.56
N LYS A 465 -15.61 19.36 10.46
CA LYS A 465 -16.68 19.34 9.47
C LYS A 465 -16.51 18.14 8.56
N LEU A 466 -17.55 17.32 8.46
CA LEU A 466 -17.66 16.27 7.47
C LEU A 466 -18.33 16.82 6.20
N PRO A 467 -18.01 16.26 5.02
CA PRO A 467 -18.73 16.59 3.80
C PRO A 467 -20.17 16.06 3.87
N LYS A 468 -21.02 16.48 2.93
CA LYS A 468 -22.34 15.85 2.77
C LYS A 468 -22.15 14.38 2.39
N ASN A 469 -22.98 13.49 2.91
CA ASN A 469 -22.92 12.09 2.53
C ASN A 469 -23.09 11.92 1.01
N GLY A 470 -22.22 11.14 0.37
CA GLY A 470 -22.19 10.96 -1.09
C GLY A 470 -21.57 12.13 -1.86
N THR A 471 -20.78 12.99 -1.20
CA THR A 471 -19.97 14.00 -1.89
C THR A 471 -18.95 13.31 -2.79
N VAL A 472 -18.94 13.71 -4.07
CA VAL A 472 -17.98 13.26 -5.08
C VAL A 472 -17.04 14.43 -5.40
N CYS A 473 -15.74 14.21 -5.25
CA CYS A 473 -14.71 15.19 -5.55
C CYS A 473 -14.02 14.87 -6.88
N PRO A 474 -14.06 15.77 -7.88
CA PRO A 474 -13.33 15.58 -9.13
C PRO A 474 -11.82 15.71 -8.93
N VAL A 475 -11.04 15.33 -9.93
CA VAL A 475 -9.58 15.44 -9.92
C VAL A 475 -9.06 16.34 -11.04
N GLU A 476 -7.96 17.05 -10.79
CA GLU A 476 -7.27 17.87 -11.79
C GLU A 476 -6.16 17.10 -12.53
N SER A 477 -5.98 15.82 -12.21
CA SER A 477 -4.94 14.97 -12.79
C SER A 477 -5.39 14.34 -14.11
N SER A 478 -4.47 14.29 -15.08
CA SER A 478 -4.62 13.54 -16.34
C SER A 478 -3.54 12.47 -16.45
N ILE A 479 -3.90 11.29 -16.98
CA ILE A 479 -2.99 10.16 -17.22
C ILE A 479 -2.01 10.49 -18.34
N PHE A 480 -2.48 11.22 -19.35
CA PHE A 480 -1.70 11.74 -20.48
C PHE A 480 -1.88 13.27 -20.52
N PRO A 481 -1.16 14.02 -19.67
CA PRO A 481 -1.39 15.45 -19.53
C PRO A 481 -1.05 16.21 -20.81
N SER A 482 -1.98 17.06 -21.25
CA SER A 482 -1.74 18.04 -22.32
C SER A 482 -1.09 19.33 -21.80
N ASP A 483 -0.44 20.10 -22.68
CA ASP A 483 0.15 21.40 -22.33
C ASP A 483 -0.88 22.38 -21.72
N ASN A 484 -2.15 22.25 -22.06
CA ASN A 484 -3.23 23.10 -21.53
C ASN A 484 -3.69 22.70 -20.12
N GLU A 485 -3.68 21.42 -19.78
CA GLU A 485 -4.01 20.93 -18.43
C GLU A 485 -2.91 21.28 -17.42
N ILE A 486 -1.66 21.33 -17.87
CA ILE A 486 -0.54 21.82 -17.06
C ILE A 486 -0.75 23.31 -16.70
N ARG A 487 -1.36 24.10 -17.60
CA ARG A 487 -1.61 25.54 -17.41
C ARG A 487 -2.84 25.84 -16.53
N SER A 488 -3.87 25.00 -16.53
CA SER A 488 -5.08 25.23 -15.70
C SER A 488 -4.79 25.08 -14.21
N VAL A 489 -3.93 24.15 -13.81
CA VAL A 489 -3.46 24.01 -12.41
C VAL A 489 -2.63 25.21 -11.96
N GLN A 490 -1.93 25.87 -12.89
CA GLN A 490 -1.15 27.09 -12.61
C GLN A 490 -2.02 28.33 -12.38
N ALA A 491 -3.32 28.29 -12.73
CA ALA A 491 -4.24 29.40 -12.57
C ALA A 491 -4.86 29.52 -11.17
N LEU A 492 -4.58 28.57 -10.26
CA LEU A 492 -4.99 28.67 -8.85
C LEU A 492 -4.22 29.77 -8.13
N GLU A 493 -4.88 30.51 -7.24
CA GLU A 493 -4.29 31.61 -6.48
C GLU A 493 -4.29 31.32 -4.96
N GLY A 494 -3.40 31.97 -4.22
CA GLY A 494 -3.37 31.94 -2.76
C GLY A 494 -3.20 30.54 -2.14
N GLU A 495 -3.98 30.26 -1.09
CA GLU A 495 -3.94 29.01 -0.31
C GLU A 495 -4.25 27.77 -1.16
N ASP A 496 -5.16 27.89 -2.13
CA ASP A 496 -5.55 26.78 -3.00
C ASP A 496 -4.36 26.29 -3.85
N ARG A 497 -3.52 27.23 -4.32
CA ARG A 497 -2.30 26.90 -5.07
C ARG A 497 -1.27 26.18 -4.19
N GLU A 498 -1.11 26.63 -2.95
CA GLU A 498 -0.16 26.01 -2.01
C GLU A 498 -0.58 24.60 -1.63
N VAL A 499 -1.88 24.41 -1.37
CA VAL A 499 -2.48 23.10 -1.09
C VAL A 499 -2.31 22.14 -2.26
N MET A 500 -2.59 22.61 -3.49
CA MET A 500 -2.43 21.78 -4.68
C MET A 500 -0.98 21.41 -4.98
N GLU A 501 -0.04 22.33 -4.80
CA GLU A 501 1.38 22.04 -4.98
C GLU A 501 1.90 21.06 -3.92
N ALA A 502 1.43 21.19 -2.67
CA ALA A 502 1.70 20.22 -1.62
C ALA A 502 1.12 18.84 -1.99
N TRP A 503 -0.13 18.77 -2.45
CA TRP A 503 -0.76 17.53 -2.88
C TRP A 503 -0.02 16.87 -4.04
N ARG A 504 0.34 17.65 -5.06
CA ARG A 504 1.14 17.20 -6.21
C ARG A 504 2.47 16.63 -5.73
N LYS A 505 3.16 17.32 -4.82
CA LYS A 505 4.40 16.82 -4.24
C LYS A 505 4.20 15.55 -3.42
N ILE A 506 3.08 15.38 -2.70
CA ILE A 506 2.74 14.12 -2.04
C ILE A 506 2.54 13.03 -3.09
N ARG A 507 1.67 13.19 -4.09
CA ARG A 507 1.49 12.23 -5.19
C ARG A 507 2.84 11.81 -5.82
N GLU A 508 3.75 12.77 -5.99
CA GLU A 508 5.07 12.52 -6.57
C GLU A 508 6.08 11.82 -5.64
N SER A 509 5.85 11.83 -4.33
CA SER A 509 6.73 11.24 -3.31
C SER A 509 6.11 10.07 -2.56
N PHE A 510 4.79 9.90 -2.68
CA PHE A 510 4.01 8.85 -2.05
C PHE A 510 4.24 7.57 -2.83
N ASP A 511 5.15 6.75 -2.30
CA ASP A 511 5.28 5.37 -2.75
C ASP A 511 4.11 4.58 -2.16
N VAL A 512 3.15 4.25 -3.02
CA VAL A 512 1.94 3.56 -2.60
C VAL A 512 2.33 2.18 -2.05
N PRO A 513 1.93 1.78 -0.83
CA PRO A 513 2.31 0.49 -0.28
C PRO A 513 1.83 -0.69 -1.13
N LYS A 514 2.77 -1.49 -1.68
CA LYS A 514 2.48 -2.56 -2.64
C LYS A 514 2.37 -3.96 -2.01
N LEU A 515 2.00 -4.07 -0.72
CA LEU A 515 1.71 -5.34 -0.04
C LEU A 515 2.80 -6.43 -0.21
N GLY A 516 4.08 -6.05 -0.20
CA GLY A 516 5.19 -6.99 -0.35
C GLY A 516 5.56 -7.36 -1.79
N LEU A 517 4.84 -6.83 -2.80
CA LEU A 517 5.32 -6.79 -4.18
C LEU A 517 6.53 -5.84 -4.21
N ALA A 518 7.74 -6.41 -4.16
CA ALA A 518 8.97 -5.65 -4.24
C ALA A 518 9.08 -5.02 -5.64
N PHE A 519 9.17 -3.69 -5.68
CA PHE A 519 9.60 -2.90 -6.83
C PHE A 519 10.76 -2.01 -6.40
#